data_AF-A0AAD5FYP8-F1
#
_entry.id   AF-A0AAD5FYP8-F1
#
_cell.length_a   1.000
_cell.length_b   1.000
_cell.length_c   1.000
_cell.angle_alpha   90.00
_cell.angle_beta   90.00
_cell.angle_gamma   90.00
#
_symmetry.space_group_name_H-M   'P 1'
#
loop_
_entity.id
_entity.type
_entity.pdbx_description
1 polymer ?
#
loop_
_entity_poly.entity_id
_entity_poly.type
_entity_poly.pdbx_seq_one_letter_code
_entity_poly.pdbx_strand_id
1 'polypeptide(L)'
;MIYESLTLAIASSYVAAIYFALPTHLRNKDRNNFKVIRHRLKRVTLLCAVLVLFIPLLIPGSFINNIRQVGLVPGLTTSGSISNDIASIWYSFKFINILFACSILQIYVESTLNDISNTPILYHVRDYVFAPMTEELIYRGLVLLVVTKTCPHFVKYTPYLFGIAHFHHAIESYNSRSIEETVQSVSGSRYCRGDQYQTRTLRIQLAGVSGAKLIEDTAVVTRAFLTISSRTRAAHLIIYHKEIQSFVIRIS
;
A
#
# COMPACT_ATOMS: atom_id res chain seq x y z
N MET A 1 16.08 6.88 18.58
CA MET A 1 14.83 6.41 19.22
C MET A 1 13.64 7.32 18.99
N ILE A 2 13.60 8.58 19.45
CA ILE A 2 12.40 9.44 19.31
C ILE A 2 11.93 9.57 17.85
N TYR A 3 12.83 9.85 16.91
CA TYR A 3 12.48 10.05 15.50
C TYR A 3 12.15 8.74 14.75
N GLU A 4 12.69 7.61 15.20
CA GLU A 4 12.32 6.29 14.69
C GLU A 4 10.87 5.97 15.08
N SER A 5 10.51 6.22 16.35
CA SER A 5 9.12 6.11 16.83
C SER A 5 8.20 7.09 16.11
N LEU A 6 8.64 8.32 15.84
CA LEU A 6 7.86 9.29 15.06
C LEU A 6 7.60 8.78 13.64
N THR A 7 8.62 8.22 12.97
CA THR A 7 8.49 7.64 11.63
C THR A 7 7.49 6.49 11.61
N LEU A 8 7.59 5.59 12.59
CA LEU A 8 6.65 4.48 12.74
C LEU A 8 5.23 4.98 13.02
N ALA A 9 5.09 6.02 13.85
CA ALA A 9 3.81 6.64 14.16
C ALA A 9 3.17 7.28 12.93
N ILE A 10 3.94 8.00 12.10
CA ILE A 10 3.47 8.57 10.83
C ILE A 10 2.94 7.45 9.92
N ALA A 11 3.77 6.44 9.65
CA ALA A 11 3.40 5.32 8.78
C ALA A 11 2.16 4.56 9.30
N SER A 12 2.10 4.28 10.60
CA SER A 12 0.99 3.57 11.22
C SER A 12 -0.29 4.41 11.24
N SER A 13 -0.17 5.73 11.44
CA SER A 13 -1.32 6.65 11.44
C SER A 13 -2.03 6.70 10.08
N TYR A 14 -1.28 6.58 8.99
CA TYR A 14 -1.85 6.52 7.63
C TYR A 14 -2.71 5.28 7.44
N VAL A 15 -2.17 4.10 7.74
CA VAL A 15 -2.93 2.85 7.73
C VAL A 15 -4.14 2.96 8.67
N ALA A 16 -3.94 3.56 9.85
CA ALA A 16 -5.00 3.71 10.82
C ALA A 16 -6.15 4.62 10.35
N ALA A 17 -5.85 5.68 9.59
CA ALA A 17 -6.84 6.56 9.00
C ALA A 17 -7.69 5.88 7.92
N ILE A 18 -7.17 4.83 7.28
CA ILE A 18 -7.93 4.04 6.31
C ILE A 18 -8.88 3.06 7.01
N TYR A 19 -8.40 2.39 8.07
CA TYR A 19 -9.09 1.23 8.65
C TYR A 19 -9.88 1.51 9.94
N PHE A 20 -9.35 2.32 10.86
CA PHE A 20 -10.02 2.56 12.14
C PHE A 20 -11.11 3.61 12.00
N ALA A 21 -12.08 3.64 12.92
CA ALA A 21 -13.12 4.69 13.01
C ALA A 21 -14.08 4.82 11.82
N LEU A 22 -14.55 3.71 11.24
CA LEU A 22 -15.79 3.77 10.44
C LEU A 22 -16.98 4.00 11.37
N PRO A 23 -17.83 5.00 11.12
CA PRO A 23 -19.00 5.24 11.95
C PRO A 23 -19.98 4.06 11.85
N THR A 24 -20.71 3.79 12.93
CA THR A 24 -21.57 2.60 13.07
C THR A 24 -22.57 2.45 11.92
N HIS A 25 -23.11 3.55 11.39
CA HIS A 25 -24.04 3.57 10.24
C HIS A 25 -23.40 3.19 8.89
N LEU A 26 -22.07 3.13 8.80
CA LEU A 26 -21.32 2.72 7.61
C LEU A 26 -20.59 1.39 7.79
N ARG A 27 -20.52 0.84 9.01
CA ARG A 27 -19.73 -0.35 9.34
C ARG A 27 -20.19 -1.61 8.61
N ASN A 28 -21.49 -1.74 8.35
CA ASN A 28 -22.08 -2.88 7.64
C ASN A 28 -22.22 -2.64 6.13
N LYS A 29 -21.72 -1.52 5.61
CA LYS A 29 -21.78 -1.22 4.18
C LYS A 29 -20.55 -1.76 3.48
N ASP A 30 -20.76 -2.16 2.23
CA ASP A 30 -19.68 -2.62 1.37
C ASP A 30 -18.57 -1.56 1.23
N ARG A 31 -17.33 -2.02 1.09
CA ARG A 31 -16.12 -1.17 0.93
C ARG A 31 -16.25 -0.22 -0.26
N ASN A 32 -16.96 -0.63 -1.30
CA ASN A 32 -17.16 0.14 -2.51
C ASN A 32 -18.33 1.13 -2.40
N ASN A 33 -19.09 1.14 -1.31
CA ASN A 33 -20.16 2.12 -1.13
C ASN A 33 -19.61 3.56 -1.18
N PHE A 34 -20.19 4.41 -2.03
CA PHE A 34 -19.80 5.82 -2.22
C PHE A 34 -19.65 6.60 -0.91
N LYS A 35 -20.52 6.35 0.09
CA LYS A 35 -20.46 7.03 1.39
C LYS A 35 -19.23 6.60 2.19
N VAL A 36 -18.84 5.33 2.11
CA VAL A 36 -17.64 4.79 2.77
C VAL A 36 -16.38 5.36 2.12
N ILE A 37 -16.32 5.39 0.79
CA ILE A 37 -15.18 5.96 0.05
C ILE A 37 -15.00 7.43 0.41
N ARG A 38 -16.05 8.25 0.30
CA ARG A 38 -15.96 9.69 0.61
C ARG A 38 -15.52 9.94 2.05
N HIS A 39 -15.97 9.12 3.00
CA HIS A 39 -15.54 9.21 4.39
C HIS A 39 -14.04 8.92 4.56
N ARG A 40 -13.54 7.84 3.95
CA ARG A 40 -12.11 7.48 3.99
C ARG A 40 -11.25 8.57 3.35
N LEU A 41 -11.64 9.06 2.17
CA LEU A 41 -10.94 10.14 1.48
C LEU A 41 -10.82 11.39 2.38
N LYS A 42 -11.93 11.85 2.97
CA LYS A 42 -11.91 13.00 3.89
C LYS A 42 -10.95 12.82 5.07
N ARG A 43 -10.93 11.63 5.68
CA ARG A 43 -10.06 11.33 6.83
C ARG A 43 -8.59 11.28 6.45
N VAL A 44 -8.27 10.64 5.33
CA VAL A 44 -6.89 10.60 4.83
C VAL A 44 -6.44 12.01 4.46
N THR A 45 -7.26 12.80 3.77
CA THR A 45 -6.95 14.20 3.46
C THR A 45 -6.71 15.02 4.72
N LEU A 46 -7.56 14.87 5.75
CA LEU A 46 -7.38 15.56 7.02
C LEU A 46 -6.08 15.15 7.71
N LEU A 47 -5.78 13.84 7.76
CA LEU A 47 -4.54 13.34 8.32
C LEU A 47 -3.33 13.92 7.57
N CYS A 48 -3.33 13.87 6.24
CA CYS A 48 -2.25 14.44 5.41
C CYS A 48 -2.06 15.94 5.69
N ALA A 49 -3.14 16.72 5.78
CA ALA A 49 -3.06 18.15 6.09
C ALA A 49 -2.44 18.40 7.48
N VAL A 50 -2.88 17.64 8.49
CA VAL A 50 -2.33 17.71 9.85
C VAL A 50 -0.84 17.34 9.83
N LEU A 51 -0.47 16.21 9.21
CA LEU A 51 0.92 15.77 9.20
C LEU A 51 1.85 16.72 8.43
N VAL A 52 1.42 17.27 7.29
CA VAL A 52 2.18 18.27 6.53
C VAL A 52 2.42 19.54 7.35
N LEU A 53 1.48 19.92 8.23
CA LEU A 53 1.65 21.07 9.11
C LEU A 53 2.55 20.76 10.32
N PHE A 54 2.32 19.63 11.00
CA PHE A 54 2.98 19.35 12.28
C PHE A 54 4.37 18.72 12.13
N ILE A 55 4.59 17.83 11.16
CA ILE A 55 5.87 17.12 11.04
C ILE A 55 7.05 18.08 10.80
N PRO A 56 6.95 19.06 9.88
CA PRO A 56 8.02 20.04 9.68
C PRO A 56 8.33 20.93 10.90
N LEU A 57 7.38 21.06 11.85
CA LEU A 57 7.58 21.76 13.12
C LEU A 57 8.30 20.90 14.17
N LEU A 58 8.16 19.58 14.10
CA LEU A 58 8.75 18.64 15.06
C LEU A 58 10.19 18.23 14.74
N ILE A 59 10.65 18.50 13.52
CA ILE A 59 11.99 18.15 13.03
C ILE A 59 12.93 19.35 13.18
N PRO A 60 14.20 19.15 13.59
CA PRO A 60 15.17 20.24 13.69
C PRO A 60 15.34 20.98 12.36
N GLY A 61 15.27 22.32 12.42
CA GLY A 61 15.45 23.21 11.26
C GLY A 61 14.39 24.31 11.20
N SER A 62 14.45 25.13 10.15
CA SER A 62 13.40 26.10 9.85
C SER A 62 12.21 25.38 9.20
N PHE A 63 10.99 25.70 9.64
CA PHE A 63 9.75 25.17 9.09
C PHE A 63 9.69 25.27 7.56
N ILE A 64 10.10 26.41 7.00
CA ILE A 64 10.12 26.62 5.55
C ILE A 64 11.08 25.66 4.87
N ASN A 65 12.30 25.50 5.41
CA ASN A 65 13.28 24.57 4.82
C ASN A 65 12.83 23.11 4.90
N ASN A 66 12.10 22.75 5.95
CA ASN A 66 11.53 21.42 6.13
C ASN A 66 10.38 21.18 5.14
N ILE A 67 9.47 22.13 4.96
CA ILE A 67 8.40 22.07 3.95
C ILE A 67 8.97 21.96 2.53
N ARG A 68 10.01 22.73 2.21
CA ARG A 68 10.69 22.66 0.90
C ARG A 68 11.25 21.27 0.60
N GLN A 69 11.77 20.58 1.61
CA GLN A 69 12.31 19.24 1.48
C GLN A 69 11.24 18.15 1.32
N VAL A 70 9.98 18.41 1.70
CA VAL A 70 8.87 17.48 1.39
C VAL A 70 8.67 17.39 -0.13
N GLY A 71 9.07 18.42 -0.89
CA GLY A 71 9.07 18.39 -2.36
C GLY A 71 7.69 18.53 -3.01
N LEU A 72 6.74 19.17 -2.33
CA LEU A 72 5.35 19.31 -2.82
C LEU A 72 5.20 20.22 -4.04
N VAL A 73 6.05 21.25 -4.14
CA VAL A 73 5.92 22.30 -5.14
C VAL A 73 7.24 22.41 -5.90
N PRO A 74 7.27 22.08 -7.21
CA PRO A 74 8.43 22.33 -8.07
C PRO A 74 8.83 23.80 -8.03
N GLY A 75 10.13 24.08 -7.99
CA GLY A 75 10.72 25.41 -7.83
C GLY A 75 10.88 25.85 -6.38
N LEU A 76 10.18 25.21 -5.44
CA LEU A 76 10.34 25.44 -4.00
C LEU A 76 11.07 24.28 -3.30
N THR A 77 11.77 23.43 -4.04
CA THR A 77 12.60 22.37 -3.45
C THR A 77 13.94 22.93 -2.96
N THR A 78 14.79 22.05 -2.42
CA THR A 78 16.17 22.40 -2.03
C THR A 78 17.03 22.90 -3.19
N SER A 79 16.68 22.54 -4.44
CA SER A 79 17.41 22.97 -5.64
C SER A 79 17.14 24.44 -5.99
N GLY A 80 15.98 24.97 -5.59
CA GLY A 80 15.50 26.31 -5.97
C GLY A 80 15.29 26.49 -7.48
N SER A 81 15.38 25.43 -8.28
CA SER A 81 15.35 25.47 -9.74
C SER A 81 14.24 24.60 -10.28
N ILE A 82 13.25 25.24 -10.91
CA ILE A 82 12.13 24.58 -11.59
C ILE A 82 12.64 23.58 -12.64
N SER A 83 13.72 23.91 -13.36
CA SER A 83 14.27 23.03 -14.40
C SER A 83 14.79 21.72 -13.83
N ASN A 84 15.48 21.77 -12.69
CA ASN A 84 16.02 20.57 -12.04
C ASN A 84 14.90 19.69 -11.47
N ASP A 85 13.84 20.31 -10.95
CA ASP A 85 12.70 19.59 -10.41
C ASP A 85 11.91 18.91 -11.53
N ILE A 86 11.68 19.59 -12.66
CA ILE A 86 11.04 19.00 -13.85
C ILE A 86 11.88 17.82 -14.38
N ALA A 87 13.21 17.97 -14.46
CA ALA A 87 14.08 16.88 -14.86
C ALA A 87 13.99 15.67 -13.90
N SER A 88 13.96 15.92 -12.59
CA SER A 88 13.81 14.87 -11.57
C SER A 88 12.46 14.15 -11.64
N ILE A 89 11.38 14.89 -11.89
CA ILE A 89 10.05 14.34 -12.14
C ILE A 89 10.09 13.45 -13.39
N TRP A 90 10.73 13.90 -14.46
CA TRP A 90 10.87 13.13 -15.69
C TRP A 90 11.66 11.83 -15.50
N TYR A 91 12.76 11.87 -14.76
CA TYR A 91 13.51 10.66 -14.40
C TYR A 91 12.66 9.68 -13.58
N SER A 92 11.90 10.20 -12.62
CA SER A 92 10.98 9.40 -11.80
C SER A 92 9.89 8.76 -12.68
N PHE A 93 9.33 9.51 -13.63
CA PHE A 93 8.34 9.01 -14.58
C PHE A 93 8.90 7.88 -15.45
N LYS A 94 10.11 8.05 -16.00
CA LYS A 94 10.78 6.99 -16.77
C LYS A 94 10.97 5.73 -15.94
N PHE A 95 11.42 5.88 -14.70
CA PHE A 95 11.66 4.76 -13.80
C PHE A 95 10.36 3.99 -13.47
N ILE A 96 9.28 4.71 -13.17
CA ILE A 96 7.95 4.12 -12.95
C ILE A 96 7.50 3.33 -14.18
N ASN A 97 7.61 3.91 -15.38
CA ASN A 97 7.22 3.21 -16.61
C ASN A 97 8.01 1.92 -16.82
N ILE A 98 9.31 1.90 -16.48
CA ILE A 98 10.13 0.68 -16.58
C ILE A 98 9.67 -0.37 -15.56
N LEU A 99 9.48 0.02 -14.29
CA LEU A 99 9.08 -0.91 -13.23
C LEU A 99 7.68 -1.50 -13.46
N PHE A 100 6.76 -0.70 -14.00
CA PHE A 100 5.36 -1.08 -14.17
C PHE A 100 5.00 -1.45 -15.61
N ALA A 101 5.95 -1.51 -16.54
CA ALA A 101 5.69 -1.87 -17.93
C ALA A 101 4.90 -3.19 -18.05
N CYS A 102 5.29 -4.20 -17.26
CA CYS A 102 4.60 -5.50 -17.24
C CYS A 102 3.16 -5.38 -16.72
N SER A 103 2.94 -4.70 -15.60
CA SER A 103 1.60 -4.49 -15.03
C SER A 103 0.70 -3.67 -15.96
N ILE A 104 1.24 -2.65 -16.62
CA ILE A 104 0.52 -1.83 -17.61
C ILE A 104 0.11 -2.70 -18.80
N LEU A 105 1.01 -3.56 -19.30
CA LEU A 105 0.69 -4.48 -20.39
C LEU A 105 -0.38 -5.50 -19.98
N GLN A 106 -0.32 -6.01 -18.75
CA GLN A 106 -1.37 -6.88 -18.20
C GLN A 106 -2.73 -6.17 -18.17
N ILE A 107 -2.79 -4.94 -17.65
CA ILE A 107 -4.02 -4.13 -17.65
C ILE A 107 -4.52 -3.90 -19.07
N TYR A 108 -3.64 -3.59 -20.03
CA TYR A 108 -4.02 -3.36 -21.42
C TYR A 108 -4.64 -4.61 -22.07
N VAL A 109 -4.05 -5.78 -21.83
CA VAL A 109 -4.59 -7.06 -22.33
C VAL A 109 -5.96 -7.36 -21.70
N GLU A 110 -6.11 -7.16 -20.39
CA GLU A 110 -7.34 -7.48 -19.66
C GLU A 110 -8.47 -6.47 -19.92
N SER A 111 -8.13 -5.19 -20.13
CA SER A 111 -9.08 -4.13 -20.50
C SER A 111 -9.58 -4.23 -21.93
N THR A 112 -8.80 -4.80 -22.84
CA THR A 112 -9.27 -5.11 -24.20
C THR A 112 -10.38 -6.18 -24.17
N LEU A 113 -10.47 -6.96 -23.09
CA LEU A 113 -11.45 -8.03 -22.92
C LEU A 113 -12.66 -7.65 -22.06
N ASN A 114 -12.59 -6.58 -21.25
CA ASN A 114 -13.64 -6.21 -20.30
C ASN A 114 -14.09 -4.75 -20.49
N ASP A 115 -15.40 -4.55 -20.52
CA ASP A 115 -16.07 -3.26 -20.75
C ASP A 115 -15.85 -2.28 -19.57
N ILE A 116 -14.81 -1.45 -19.67
CA ILE A 116 -14.43 -0.41 -18.68
C ILE A 116 -15.55 0.63 -18.47
N SER A 117 -16.55 0.70 -19.35
CA SER A 117 -17.52 1.80 -19.38
C SER A 117 -18.48 1.89 -18.17
N ASN A 118 -18.62 0.82 -17.39
CA ASN A 118 -19.66 0.75 -16.34
C ASN A 118 -19.18 1.05 -14.91
N THR A 119 -17.90 1.30 -14.69
CA THR A 119 -17.39 1.61 -13.34
C THR A 119 -17.43 3.11 -13.03
N PRO A 120 -18.01 3.53 -11.89
CA PRO A 120 -18.02 4.93 -11.49
C PRO A 120 -16.62 5.54 -11.39
N ILE A 121 -16.45 6.74 -11.96
CA ILE A 121 -15.17 7.47 -12.00
C ILE A 121 -14.50 7.62 -10.62
N LEU A 122 -15.29 7.65 -9.54
CA LEU A 122 -14.78 7.76 -8.18
C LEU A 122 -13.84 6.61 -7.80
N TYR A 123 -14.08 5.39 -8.30
CA TYR A 123 -13.20 4.25 -8.06
C TYR A 123 -11.84 4.47 -8.70
N HIS A 124 -11.83 4.87 -9.97
CA HIS A 124 -10.61 5.15 -10.69
C HIS A 124 -9.82 6.30 -10.05
N VAL A 125 -10.49 7.39 -9.65
CA VAL A 125 -9.84 8.51 -8.96
C VAL A 125 -9.25 8.06 -7.62
N ARG A 126 -9.97 7.25 -6.84
CA ARG A 126 -9.48 6.70 -5.58
C ARG A 126 -8.21 5.88 -5.79
N ASP A 127 -8.26 4.93 -6.70
CA ASP A 127 -7.22 3.89 -6.84
C ASP A 127 -6.00 4.37 -7.64
N TYR A 128 -6.20 5.18 -8.69
CA TYR A 128 -5.12 5.58 -9.58
C TYR A 128 -4.53 6.95 -9.28
N VAL A 129 -5.26 7.81 -8.56
CA VAL A 129 -4.81 9.19 -8.29
C VAL A 129 -4.63 9.40 -6.80
N PHE A 130 -5.70 9.23 -6.02
CA PHE A 130 -5.71 9.63 -4.62
C PHE A 130 -4.78 8.76 -3.77
N ALA A 131 -4.93 7.43 -3.84
CA ALA A 131 -4.11 6.52 -3.03
C ALA A 131 -2.60 6.68 -3.33
N PRO A 132 -2.13 6.66 -4.59
CA PRO A 132 -0.73 6.90 -4.90
C PRO A 132 -0.24 8.27 -4.43
N MET A 133 -1.02 9.34 -4.64
CA MET A 133 -0.64 10.69 -4.22
C MET A 133 -0.46 10.78 -2.70
N THR A 134 -1.37 10.19 -1.92
CA THR A 134 -1.28 10.23 -0.45
C THR A 134 -0.17 9.32 0.09
N GLU A 135 0.10 8.18 -0.56
CA GLU A 135 1.23 7.32 -0.20
C GLU A 135 2.57 8.00 -0.45
N GLU A 136 2.74 8.62 -1.62
CA GLU A 136 3.93 9.38 -1.96
C GLU A 136 4.17 10.53 -0.96
N LEU A 137 3.11 11.28 -0.64
CA LEU A 137 3.18 12.35 0.36
C LEU A 137 3.67 11.84 1.72
N ILE A 138 3.09 10.75 2.23
CA ILE A 138 3.40 10.24 3.56
C ILE A 138 4.77 9.58 3.59
N TYR A 139 5.05 8.64 2.70
CA TYR A 139 6.25 7.80 2.75
C TYR A 139 7.48 8.47 2.14
N ARG A 140 7.32 9.13 0.98
CA ARG A 140 8.43 9.81 0.30
C ARG A 140 8.57 11.27 0.70
N GLY A 141 7.50 11.94 1.09
CA GLY A 141 7.57 13.28 1.65
C GLY A 141 7.95 13.27 3.13
N LEU A 142 7.02 12.86 3.99
CA LEU A 142 7.15 13.09 5.44
C LEU A 142 8.06 12.10 6.16
N VAL A 143 7.93 10.81 5.89
CA VAL A 143 8.80 9.77 6.49
C VAL A 143 10.24 9.99 6.05
N LEU A 144 10.47 10.24 4.76
CA LEU A 144 11.82 10.51 4.27
C LEU A 144 12.41 11.80 4.87
N LEU A 145 11.61 12.86 5.05
CA LEU A 145 12.05 14.08 5.73
C LEU A 145 12.57 13.80 7.14
N VAL A 146 11.82 13.04 7.95
CA VAL A 146 12.25 12.64 9.31
C VAL A 146 13.55 11.84 9.21
N VAL A 147 13.53 10.79 8.40
CA VAL A 147 14.63 9.83 8.33
C VAL A 147 15.92 10.46 7.82
N THR A 148 15.88 11.27 6.75
CA THR A 148 17.07 11.90 6.18
C THR A 148 17.72 12.90 7.13
N LYS A 149 16.92 13.65 7.91
CA LYS A 149 17.44 14.67 8.81
C LYS A 149 17.95 14.12 10.14
N THR A 150 17.34 13.06 10.66
CA THR A 150 17.62 12.62 12.03
C THR A 150 18.22 11.23 12.11
N CYS A 151 17.98 10.37 11.12
CA CYS A 151 18.37 8.97 11.14
C CYS A 151 18.76 8.46 9.73
N PRO A 152 19.77 9.02 9.05
CA PRO A 152 20.04 8.75 7.63
C PRO A 152 20.33 7.27 7.33
N HIS A 153 20.88 6.53 8.30
CA HIS A 153 21.09 5.08 8.18
C HIS A 153 19.77 4.28 8.06
N PHE A 154 18.63 4.88 8.43
CA PHE A 154 17.32 4.26 8.39
C PHE A 154 16.64 4.39 7.01
N VAL A 155 17.17 5.21 6.10
CA VAL A 155 16.64 5.35 4.71
C VAL A 155 16.54 3.99 4.03
N LYS A 156 17.53 3.12 4.22
CA LYS A 156 17.56 1.76 3.65
C LYS A 156 16.40 0.86 4.10
N TYR A 157 15.74 1.19 5.21
CA TYR A 157 14.61 0.43 5.73
C TYR A 157 13.25 0.94 5.23
N THR A 158 13.19 2.13 4.62
CA THR A 158 11.94 2.70 4.10
C THR A 158 11.21 1.80 3.08
N PRO A 159 11.88 1.07 2.16
CA PRO A 159 11.19 0.16 1.25
C PRO A 159 10.51 -1.02 1.99
N TYR A 160 11.07 -1.46 3.11
CA TYR A 160 10.50 -2.55 3.90
C TYR A 160 9.23 -2.11 4.63
N LEU A 161 9.19 -0.88 5.14
CA LEU A 161 7.98 -0.31 5.74
C LEU A 161 6.84 -0.24 4.72
N PHE A 162 7.16 0.18 3.49
CA PHE A 162 6.21 0.18 2.39
C PHE A 162 5.75 -1.24 2.03
N GLY A 163 6.66 -2.21 1.98
CA GLY A 163 6.34 -3.62 1.71
C GLY A 163 5.43 -4.26 2.77
N ILE A 164 5.68 -4.01 4.06
CA ILE A 164 4.82 -4.50 5.15
C ILE A 164 3.42 -3.88 5.04
N ALA A 165 3.35 -2.59 4.73
CA ALA A 165 2.09 -1.91 4.49
C ALA A 165 1.35 -2.45 3.26
N HIS A 166 1.99 -3.18 2.34
CA HIS A 166 1.29 -3.86 1.23
C HIS A 166 1.00 -5.33 1.51
N PHE A 167 1.74 -5.95 2.43
CA PHE A 167 1.53 -7.33 2.82
C PHE A 167 0.11 -7.59 3.36
N HIS A 168 -0.51 -6.59 4.00
CA HIS A 168 -1.90 -6.74 4.44
C HIS A 168 -2.89 -6.89 3.28
N HIS A 169 -2.64 -6.29 2.11
CA HIS A 169 -3.46 -6.50 0.91
C HIS A 169 -3.26 -7.91 0.33
N ALA A 170 -2.05 -8.48 0.45
CA ALA A 170 -1.81 -9.87 0.08
C ALA A 170 -2.61 -10.83 0.97
N ILE A 171 -2.64 -10.59 2.28
CA ILE A 171 -3.46 -11.37 3.23
C ILE A 171 -4.96 -11.20 2.93
N GLU A 172 -5.43 -9.97 2.70
CA GLU A 172 -6.83 -9.68 2.37
C GLU A 172 -7.24 -10.42 1.08
N SER A 173 -6.39 -10.41 0.06
CA SER A 173 -6.62 -11.09 -1.22
C SER A 173 -6.66 -12.61 -1.06
N TYR A 174 -5.73 -13.18 -0.26
CA TYR A 174 -5.71 -14.61 0.04
C TYR A 174 -6.98 -15.07 0.76
N ASN A 175 -7.42 -14.31 1.76
CA ASN A 175 -8.64 -14.61 2.51
C ASN A 175 -9.93 -14.39 1.68
N SER A 176 -9.90 -13.50 0.69
CA SER A 176 -11.07 -13.25 -0.17
C SER A 176 -11.26 -14.38 -1.20
N ARG A 177 -10.16 -14.90 -1.76
CA ARG A 177 -10.21 -16.02 -2.71
C ARG A 177 -10.70 -17.32 -2.08
N SER A 178 -10.28 -17.61 -0.85
CA SER A 178 -10.73 -18.81 -0.14
C SER A 178 -12.24 -18.82 0.11
N ILE A 179 -12.86 -17.65 0.28
CA ILE A 179 -14.32 -17.50 0.40
C ILE A 179 -15.01 -17.71 -0.95
N GLU A 180 -14.45 -17.16 -2.04
CA GLU A 180 -15.03 -17.27 -3.38
C GLU A 180 -15.01 -18.73 -3.91
N GLU A 181 -13.92 -19.46 -3.69
CA GLU A 181 -13.81 -20.89 -3.99
C GLU A 181 -14.77 -21.74 -3.11
N THR A 182 -15.01 -21.33 -1.86
CA THR A 182 -15.99 -21.99 -0.98
C THR A 182 -17.43 -21.72 -1.44
N VAL A 183 -17.75 -20.52 -1.89
CA VAL A 183 -19.08 -20.17 -2.39
C VAL A 183 -19.36 -20.83 -3.75
N GLN A 184 -18.36 -20.93 -4.63
CA GLN A 184 -18.47 -21.66 -5.90
C GLN A 184 -18.58 -23.18 -5.69
N SER A 185 -17.84 -23.77 -4.75
CA SER A 185 -17.98 -25.21 -4.46
C SER A 185 -19.34 -25.55 -3.81
N VAL A 186 -19.89 -24.66 -2.98
CA VAL A 186 -21.25 -24.81 -2.41
C VAL A 186 -22.35 -24.54 -3.44
N SER A 187 -22.18 -23.59 -4.36
CA SER A 187 -23.14 -23.35 -5.46
C SER A 187 -23.05 -24.39 -6.58
N GLY A 188 -21.87 -24.92 -6.86
CA GLY A 188 -21.62 -25.95 -7.86
C GLY A 188 -22.24 -27.31 -7.53
N SER A 189 -22.61 -27.54 -6.27
CA SER A 189 -23.36 -28.74 -5.85
C SER A 189 -24.88 -28.64 -6.06
N ARG A 190 -25.40 -27.58 -6.71
CA ARG A 190 -26.84 -27.39 -6.95
C ARG A 190 -27.26 -27.34 -8.42
N TYR A 191 -26.43 -27.88 -9.32
CA TYR A 191 -26.79 -28.03 -10.74
C TYR A 191 -26.67 -29.48 -11.22
N CYS A 192 -27.28 -30.41 -10.49
CA CYS A 192 -27.72 -31.69 -11.06
C CYS A 192 -29.25 -31.66 -11.17
N ARG A 193 -29.66 -31.55 -12.44
CA ARG A 193 -30.96 -31.77 -13.07
C ARG A 193 -31.81 -32.87 -12.38
N GLY A 194 -33.10 -32.58 -12.22
CA GLY A 194 -34.17 -33.57 -12.34
C GLY A 194 -34.72 -34.13 -11.02
N ASP A 195 -36.00 -33.86 -10.83
CA ASP A 195 -36.98 -34.59 -10.01
C ASP A 195 -37.11 -34.26 -8.52
N GLN A 196 -38.39 -34.22 -8.17
CA GLN A 196 -38.99 -33.99 -6.86
C GLN A 196 -38.24 -34.75 -5.76
N TYR A 197 -38.12 -34.16 -4.58
CA TYR A 197 -38.62 -34.69 -3.30
C TYR A 197 -38.00 -33.92 -2.12
N GLN A 198 -38.90 -33.46 -1.25
CA GLN A 198 -38.79 -33.44 0.21
C GLN A 198 -37.61 -32.67 0.84
N THR A 199 -37.96 -31.53 1.44
CA THR A 199 -37.18 -30.84 2.48
C THR A 199 -36.79 -31.79 3.61
N ARG A 200 -35.54 -32.25 3.60
CA ARG A 200 -34.84 -32.80 4.77
C ARG A 200 -33.75 -31.82 5.19
N THR A 201 -33.90 -31.30 6.39
CA THR A 201 -32.95 -30.43 7.09
C THR A 201 -31.63 -31.17 7.29
N LEU A 202 -30.64 -30.90 6.42
CA LEU A 202 -29.27 -31.39 6.57
C LEU A 202 -28.50 -30.47 7.53
N ARG A 203 -28.37 -30.92 8.79
CA ARG A 203 -27.32 -30.46 9.70
C ARG A 203 -25.97 -30.86 9.09
N ILE A 204 -25.28 -29.92 8.47
CA ILE A 204 -23.88 -30.08 8.10
C ILE A 204 -23.07 -29.95 9.41
N GLN A 205 -22.54 -31.08 9.87
CA GLN A 205 -21.44 -31.10 10.83
C GLN A 205 -20.26 -30.37 10.19
N LEU A 206 -19.94 -29.18 10.71
CA LEU A 206 -18.65 -28.52 10.57
C LEU A 206 -17.59 -29.43 11.21
N ALA A 207 -17.07 -30.38 10.45
CA ALA A 207 -15.83 -31.08 10.80
C ALA A 207 -14.68 -30.06 10.69
N GLY A 208 -13.97 -29.90 11.80
CA GLY A 208 -13.09 -28.77 12.07
C GLY A 208 -11.94 -28.63 11.09
N VAL A 209 -11.89 -27.48 10.42
CA VAL A 209 -10.62 -26.87 10.02
C VAL A 209 -10.08 -26.20 11.29
N SER A 210 -9.27 -26.95 12.03
CA SER A 210 -8.60 -26.46 13.25
C SER A 210 -7.72 -25.26 12.91
N GLY A 211 -7.91 -24.15 13.63
CA GLY A 211 -7.10 -22.93 13.53
C GLY A 211 -5.60 -23.16 13.79
N ALA A 212 -5.18 -24.35 14.23
CA ALA A 212 -3.78 -24.73 14.37
C ALA A 212 -3.03 -24.77 13.02
N LYS A 213 -3.69 -25.16 11.92
CA LYS A 213 -3.04 -25.26 10.61
C LYS A 213 -2.70 -23.87 10.02
N LEU A 214 -3.52 -22.86 10.35
CA LEU A 214 -3.30 -21.47 9.92
C LEU A 214 -2.07 -20.83 10.59
N ILE A 215 -1.77 -21.20 11.84
CA ILE A 215 -0.59 -20.71 12.58
C ILE A 215 0.69 -21.35 12.03
N GLU A 216 0.62 -22.63 11.69
CA GLU A 216 1.76 -23.38 11.12
C GLU A 216 2.14 -22.86 9.73
N ASP A 217 1.16 -22.60 8.85
CA ASP A 217 1.40 -22.06 7.52
C ASP A 217 1.95 -20.62 7.55
N THR A 218 1.48 -19.80 8.49
CA THR A 218 2.02 -18.43 8.70
C THR A 218 3.46 -18.47 9.24
N ALA A 219 3.78 -19.43 10.10
CA ALA A 219 5.13 -19.65 10.62
C ALA A 219 6.09 -20.20 9.56
N VAL A 220 5.61 -21.04 8.64
CA VAL A 220 6.39 -21.55 7.49
C VAL A 220 6.70 -20.43 6.50
N VAL A 221 5.74 -19.56 6.18
CA VAL A 221 5.98 -18.39 5.31
C VAL A 221 6.93 -17.39 5.98
N THR A 222 6.78 -17.15 7.28
CA THR A 222 7.72 -16.28 8.04
C THR A 222 9.13 -16.88 8.10
N ARG A 223 9.26 -18.20 8.27
CA ARG A 223 10.57 -18.89 8.19
C ARG A 223 11.15 -18.88 6.79
N ALA A 224 10.34 -19.05 5.75
CA ALA A 224 10.79 -18.94 4.36
C ALA A 224 11.29 -17.52 4.05
N PHE A 225 10.61 -16.49 4.54
CA PHE A 225 11.04 -15.09 4.41
C PHE A 225 12.35 -14.81 5.17
N LEU A 226 12.51 -15.34 6.38
CA LEU A 226 13.75 -15.24 7.15
C LEU A 226 14.91 -16.05 6.53
N THR A 227 14.61 -17.18 5.88
CA THR A 227 15.61 -18.04 5.21
C THR A 227 16.04 -17.48 3.85
N ILE A 228 15.13 -16.85 3.12
CA ILE A 228 15.45 -16.09 1.91
C ILE A 228 16.27 -14.85 2.29
N SER A 229 15.89 -14.14 3.36
CA SER A 229 16.63 -13.01 3.93
C SER A 229 18.02 -13.40 4.46
N SER A 230 18.27 -14.65 4.86
CA SER A 230 19.59 -15.09 5.31
C SER A 230 20.48 -15.60 4.16
N ARG A 231 19.91 -16.21 3.11
CA ARG A 231 20.67 -16.74 1.97
C ARG A 231 20.96 -15.74 0.84
N THR A 232 20.16 -14.68 0.68
CA THR A 232 20.42 -13.63 -0.34
C THR A 232 21.37 -12.51 0.13
N ARG A 233 21.85 -12.56 1.38
CA ARG A 233 22.74 -11.53 1.98
C ARG A 233 24.14 -11.42 1.37
N ALA A 234 24.61 -12.41 0.61
CA ALA A 234 26.02 -12.41 0.14
C ALA A 234 26.23 -11.99 -1.32
N ALA A 235 25.33 -12.33 -2.25
CA ALA A 235 25.61 -12.17 -3.68
C ALA A 235 24.79 -11.08 -4.39
N HIS A 236 23.50 -10.92 -4.07
CA HIS A 236 22.64 -9.92 -4.71
C HIS A 236 22.68 -8.54 -4.05
N LEU A 237 23.08 -8.47 -2.78
CA LEU A 237 23.19 -7.21 -2.04
C LEU A 237 24.32 -6.32 -2.59
N ILE A 238 25.38 -6.89 -3.19
CA ILE A 238 26.53 -6.10 -3.66
C ILE A 238 26.22 -5.37 -4.99
N ILE A 239 25.42 -5.97 -5.87
CA ILE A 239 25.08 -5.38 -7.17
C ILE A 239 24.00 -4.31 -7.02
N TYR A 240 22.92 -4.60 -6.28
CA TYR A 240 21.84 -3.64 -6.05
C TYR A 240 22.22 -2.49 -5.12
N HIS A 241 23.10 -2.72 -4.13
CA HIS A 241 23.57 -1.65 -3.25
C HIS A 241 24.44 -0.62 -4.00
N LYS A 242 25.25 -1.04 -4.98
CA LYS A 242 26.06 -0.09 -5.77
C LYS A 242 25.22 0.79 -6.70
N GLU A 243 24.20 0.24 -7.35
CA GLU A 243 23.33 1.03 -8.23
C GLU A 243 22.37 1.92 -7.44
N ILE A 244 21.78 1.43 -6.35
CA ILE A 244 20.88 2.23 -5.51
C ILE A 244 21.65 3.33 -4.76
N GLN A 245 22.87 3.07 -4.27
CA GLN A 245 23.71 4.14 -3.68
C GLN A 245 24.12 5.17 -4.74
N SER A 246 24.49 4.75 -5.95
CA SER A 246 24.83 5.68 -7.04
C SER A 246 23.63 6.52 -7.49
N PHE A 247 22.42 5.97 -7.39
CA PHE A 247 21.17 6.67 -7.71
C PHE A 247 20.74 7.62 -6.57
N VAL A 248 20.83 7.20 -5.31
CA VAL A 248 20.52 8.03 -4.14
C VAL A 248 21.51 9.20 -4.02
N ILE A 249 22.80 8.99 -4.32
CA ILE A 249 23.82 10.05 -4.32
C ILE A 249 23.65 11.02 -5.52
N ARG A 250 23.00 10.60 -6.61
CA ARG A 250 22.72 11.49 -7.76
C ARG A 250 21.45 12.33 -7.62
N ILE A 251 20.57 11.96 -6.68
CA ILE A 251 19.26 12.62 -6.47
C ILE A 251 19.26 13.46 -5.18
N SER A 252 20.29 13.32 -4.34
CA SER A 252 20.54 14.18 -3.17
C SER A 252 21.47 15.33 -3.53
#